data_AF-A0A5C5FV28-F1
#
_entry.id   AF-A0A5C5FV28-F1
#
_cell.length_a   1.000
_cell.length_b   1.000
_cell.length_c   1.000
_cell.angle_alpha   90.00
_cell.angle_beta   90.00
_cell.angle_gamma   90.00
#
_symmetry.space_group_name_H-M   'P 1'
#
loop_
_entity.id
_entity.type
_entity.pdbx_description
1 polymer ?
#
loop_
_entity_poly.entity_id
_entity_poly.type
_entity_poly.pdbx_seq_one_letter_code
_entity_poly.pdbx_strand_id
1 'polypeptide(L)'
;MSPDRSDDPPPPFSSTPASGSVTLARAASPADPAPPAEPSPSLERTTTRPPEYTAPPTDDPHTLVPHTALVAHLSLLSHFSALRSRVLSSSDGALARLAPSTRWSAFLRLATYQLEVWLSRVCARDGSHGPGSKWERGVAALPVEAALVWWAWMVGAGGASGYEEDVRRCWGRELRRKLPGTGGKSELRDFPVVDLVDRLEGRLSTLVALRGRQLWEAKTGDAAWDLLEMLEDDEARMWVECPWCGEGCELPLLTPNRTGFCDTSFYAPCPVPTCNRSITRETLGISRLLEDCLDECPAPRERVPWEERDRQDWERRQRTEEDKVARKLIGGSLSFSTSVLNPSRTASSRDLVSAALTTQDIQRVLRPLAGPAGRLTGRVATLDKVERALFTDGALPARVVRYVLSCYTTPHPFASDVALGAARLSALLDALKAAGWLVPGFAHTEEGREVLDKAARRYELFLSLASKVAKEGPALVPVDIDCVWITHMLSASRYQ
;
A
#
# COMPACT_ATOMS: atom_id res chain seq x y z
N MET A 1 -52.95 20.41 -29.16
CA MET A 1 -52.05 21.43 -29.74
C MET A 1 -51.35 22.12 -28.58
N SER A 2 -50.17 21.63 -28.21
CA SER A 2 -49.16 22.40 -27.48
C SER A 2 -48.46 23.35 -28.47
N PRO A 3 -47.49 24.20 -28.06
CA PRO A 3 -47.38 25.05 -26.86
C PRO A 3 -46.89 26.47 -27.24
N ASP A 4 -46.80 27.41 -26.30
CA ASP A 4 -45.56 28.21 -26.18
C ASP A 4 -45.46 28.88 -24.80
N ARG A 5 -44.43 28.50 -24.04
CA ARG A 5 -43.94 29.19 -22.85
C ARG A 5 -42.49 29.49 -23.16
N SER A 6 -42.20 30.74 -23.46
CA SER A 6 -40.86 31.26 -23.69
C SER A 6 -40.17 31.48 -22.34
N ASP A 7 -39.16 30.66 -22.06
CA ASP A 7 -38.12 30.95 -21.07
C ASP A 7 -37.10 31.92 -21.70
N ASP A 8 -36.99 33.13 -21.16
CA ASP A 8 -35.97 34.10 -21.55
C ASP A 8 -34.61 33.73 -20.94
N PRO A 9 -33.52 33.69 -21.73
CA PRO A 9 -32.16 33.56 -21.22
C PRO A 9 -31.55 34.91 -20.78
N PRO A 10 -30.68 34.93 -19.75
CA PRO A 10 -29.98 36.16 -19.35
C PRO A 10 -28.89 36.57 -20.36
N PRO A 11 -28.57 37.88 -20.47
CA PRO A 11 -27.73 38.42 -21.52
C PRO A 11 -26.22 38.14 -21.33
N PRO A 12 -25.44 38.10 -22.43
CA PRO A 12 -23.99 37.90 -22.39
C PRO A 12 -23.24 39.19 -22.04
N PHE A 13 -22.21 39.09 -21.19
CA PHE A 13 -21.27 40.17 -20.97
C PHE A 13 -20.31 40.30 -22.16
N SER A 14 -20.41 41.43 -22.85
CA SER A 14 -19.54 41.86 -23.93
C SER A 14 -18.17 42.28 -23.39
N SER A 15 -17.11 41.76 -24.00
CA SER A 15 -15.77 42.31 -24.02
C SER A 15 -15.73 43.60 -24.86
N THR A 16 -14.90 44.58 -24.47
CA THR A 16 -13.73 45.20 -25.16
C THR A 16 -13.52 46.67 -24.69
N PRO A 17 -12.39 47.36 -24.99
CA PRO A 17 -11.51 47.92 -23.96
C PRO A 17 -11.42 49.47 -23.99
N ALA A 18 -10.86 50.06 -22.94
CA ALA A 18 -10.39 51.44 -22.99
C ALA A 18 -8.88 51.49 -22.70
N SER A 19 -8.13 51.83 -23.74
CA SER A 19 -6.71 52.17 -23.69
C SER A 19 -6.49 53.48 -22.94
N GLY A 20 -5.47 53.50 -22.09
CA GLY A 20 -4.89 54.71 -21.51
C GLY A 20 -3.38 54.51 -21.35
N SER A 21 -2.62 55.31 -22.10
CA SER A 21 -1.19 55.16 -22.40
C SER A 21 -0.25 55.48 -21.23
N VAL A 22 0.71 54.57 -21.03
CA VAL A 22 2.16 54.73 -20.78
C VAL A 22 2.67 55.94 -19.96
N THR A 23 3.36 55.64 -18.86
CA THR A 23 4.68 56.24 -18.57
C THR A 23 5.55 55.26 -17.77
N LEU A 24 6.74 54.97 -18.32
CA LEU A 24 7.78 54.13 -17.74
C LEU A 24 8.44 54.82 -16.53
N ALA A 25 8.51 54.12 -15.39
CA ALA A 25 9.61 54.28 -14.44
C ALA A 25 9.81 52.99 -13.63
N ARG A 26 10.99 52.41 -13.86
CA ARG A 26 11.66 51.27 -13.23
C ARG A 26 11.67 51.31 -11.69
N ALA A 27 11.11 50.30 -11.03
CA ALA A 27 11.44 49.92 -9.65
C ALA A 27 11.04 48.45 -9.39
N ALA A 28 11.98 47.69 -8.84
CA ALA A 28 11.78 46.33 -8.36
C ALA A 28 10.84 46.31 -7.13
N SER A 29 9.93 45.34 -7.08
CA SER A 29 9.18 44.96 -5.87
C SER A 29 8.57 43.55 -6.04
N PRO A 30 8.17 42.87 -4.96
CA PRO A 30 8.61 41.52 -4.62
C PRO A 30 7.61 40.45 -5.05
N ALA A 31 8.13 39.23 -5.22
CA ALA A 31 7.33 38.03 -5.42
C ALA A 31 6.29 37.86 -4.29
N ASP A 32 5.07 37.51 -4.68
CA ASP A 32 4.01 37.07 -3.78
C ASP A 32 4.52 35.97 -2.83
N PRO A 33 4.14 36.00 -1.54
CA PRO A 33 4.53 34.95 -0.61
C PRO A 33 3.87 33.64 -1.02
N ALA A 34 4.69 32.60 -1.17
CA ALA A 34 4.22 31.24 -1.36
C ALA A 34 3.23 30.86 -0.23
N PRO A 35 2.16 30.09 -0.53
CA PRO A 35 1.24 29.63 0.49
C PRO A 35 1.99 28.85 1.57
N PRO A 36 1.61 28.98 2.85
CA PRO A 36 2.29 28.32 3.94
C PRO A 36 2.29 26.81 3.72
N ALA A 37 3.47 26.18 3.81
CA ALA A 37 3.61 24.74 3.76
C ALA A 37 2.70 24.12 4.83
N GLU A 38 1.81 23.22 4.40
CA GLU A 38 1.03 22.42 5.34
C GLU A 38 2.00 21.67 6.28
N PRO A 39 1.75 21.67 7.60
CA PRO A 39 2.59 20.96 8.53
C PRO A 39 2.57 19.48 8.17
N SER A 40 3.76 18.91 7.93
CA SER A 40 3.92 17.47 7.73
C SER A 40 3.26 16.75 8.91
N PRO A 41 2.41 15.73 8.70
CA PRO A 41 1.85 14.97 9.80
C PRO A 41 3.01 14.31 10.55
N SER A 42 3.14 14.67 11.82
CA SER A 42 4.09 14.09 12.77
C SER A 42 3.98 12.57 12.73
N LEU A 43 5.11 11.87 12.58
CA LEU A 43 5.20 10.41 12.79
C LEU A 43 4.59 10.09 14.16
N GLU A 44 3.38 9.52 14.16
CA GLU A 44 2.76 9.06 15.40
C GLU A 44 3.63 7.95 16.00
N ARG A 45 3.99 8.12 17.28
CA ARG A 45 4.71 7.15 18.09
C ARG A 45 3.98 5.81 18.10
N THR A 46 4.49 4.82 17.39
CA THR A 46 4.27 3.41 17.74
C THR A 46 5.16 3.08 18.93
N THR A 47 4.61 3.12 20.15
CA THR A 47 5.33 2.83 21.41
C THR A 47 5.58 1.34 21.66
N THR A 48 5.72 0.53 20.61
CA THR A 48 6.03 -0.89 20.75
C THR A 48 7.54 -1.05 20.96
N ARG A 49 7.92 -1.80 22.01
CA ARG A 49 9.31 -2.24 22.22
C ARG A 49 9.81 -2.85 20.89
N PRO A 50 10.99 -2.48 20.38
CA PRO A 50 11.50 -3.08 19.15
C PRO A 50 11.58 -4.60 19.31
N PRO A 51 11.15 -5.38 18.30
CA PRO A 51 11.18 -6.85 18.36
C PRO A 51 12.60 -7.36 18.60
N GLU A 52 12.69 -8.52 19.23
CA GLU A 52 13.98 -9.15 19.57
C GLU A 52 14.56 -9.79 18.29
N TYR A 53 15.80 -9.45 17.93
CA TYR A 53 16.43 -9.88 16.69
C TYR A 53 17.28 -11.14 16.90
N THR A 54 17.20 -12.10 15.98
CA THR A 54 18.12 -13.25 15.95
C THR A 54 19.19 -13.02 14.88
N ALA A 55 20.45 -12.93 15.29
CA ALA A 55 21.58 -12.74 14.37
C ALA A 55 21.75 -13.92 13.39
N PRO A 56 22.21 -13.67 12.15
CA PRO A 56 22.45 -14.73 11.17
C PRO A 56 23.63 -15.64 11.56
N PRO A 57 23.67 -16.89 11.05
CA PRO A 57 24.87 -17.70 11.06
C PRO A 57 25.81 -17.21 9.95
N THR A 58 26.57 -16.15 10.22
CA THR A 58 27.65 -15.64 9.36
C THR A 58 28.98 -15.66 10.11
N ASP A 59 30.09 -15.61 9.37
CA ASP A 59 31.47 -15.64 9.94
C ASP A 59 31.75 -14.50 10.95
N ASP A 60 30.92 -13.46 10.95
CA ASP A 60 30.83 -12.49 12.05
C ASP A 60 29.40 -12.48 12.62
N PRO A 61 29.16 -13.06 13.82
CA PRO A 61 27.84 -13.18 14.44
C PRO A 61 27.27 -11.83 14.93
N HIS A 62 28.01 -10.72 14.76
CA HIS A 62 27.63 -9.41 15.28
C HIS A 62 27.02 -8.46 14.26
N THR A 63 27.09 -8.76 12.95
CA THR A 63 26.59 -7.83 11.92
C THR A 63 25.09 -8.02 11.68
N LEU A 64 24.27 -6.99 12.00
CA LEU A 64 22.81 -7.07 11.83
C LEU A 64 22.40 -7.15 10.35
N VAL A 65 23.08 -6.39 9.49
CA VAL A 65 22.78 -6.29 8.05
C VAL A 65 24.00 -6.72 7.24
N PRO A 66 23.95 -7.85 6.51
CA PRO A 66 25.07 -8.28 5.69
C PRO A 66 25.45 -7.25 4.63
N HIS A 67 26.75 -7.05 4.40
CA HIS A 67 27.25 -6.14 3.37
C HIS A 67 26.66 -6.46 1.98
N THR A 68 26.50 -7.74 1.65
CA THR A 68 25.86 -8.18 0.39
C THR A 68 24.42 -7.69 0.23
N ALA A 69 23.65 -7.63 1.32
CA ALA A 69 22.29 -7.11 1.31
C ALA A 69 22.25 -5.58 1.12
N LEU A 70 23.21 -4.85 1.72
CA LEU A 70 23.35 -3.40 1.54
C LEU A 70 23.72 -3.05 0.09
N VAL A 71 24.69 -3.77 -0.49
CA VAL A 71 25.09 -3.60 -1.90
C VAL A 71 23.90 -3.84 -2.82
N ALA A 72 23.18 -4.96 -2.64
CA ALA A 72 22.00 -5.27 -3.44
C ALA A 72 20.92 -4.18 -3.28
N HIS A 73 20.64 -3.74 -2.05
CA HIS A 73 19.65 -2.70 -1.82
C HIS A 73 20.02 -1.36 -2.49
N LEU A 74 21.28 -0.92 -2.43
CA LEU A 74 21.73 0.28 -3.16
C LEU A 74 21.62 0.13 -4.68
N SER A 75 21.97 -1.03 -5.23
CA SER A 75 21.74 -1.35 -6.64
C SER A 75 20.26 -1.21 -6.99
N LEU A 76 19.36 -1.76 -6.18
CA LEU A 76 17.92 -1.67 -6.39
C LEU A 76 17.41 -0.22 -6.32
N LEU A 77 17.84 0.57 -5.33
CA LEU A 77 17.48 1.98 -5.21
C LEU A 77 17.98 2.80 -6.41
N SER A 78 19.12 2.43 -7.00
CA SER A 78 19.62 3.04 -8.23
C SER A 78 18.69 2.76 -9.41
N HIS A 79 18.16 1.53 -9.54
CA HIS A 79 17.14 1.20 -10.53
C HIS A 79 15.84 1.99 -10.32
N PHE A 80 15.39 2.14 -9.07
CA PHE A 80 14.21 2.94 -8.75
C PHE A 80 14.40 4.44 -9.06
N SER A 81 15.59 4.97 -8.79
CA SER A 81 15.95 6.36 -9.13
C SER A 81 15.98 6.59 -10.65
N ALA A 82 16.53 5.63 -11.40
CA ALA A 82 16.52 5.66 -12.87
C ALA A 82 15.08 5.58 -13.44
N LEU A 83 14.26 4.66 -12.91
CA LEU A 83 12.85 4.53 -13.26
C LEU A 83 12.08 5.83 -13.02
N ARG A 84 12.24 6.43 -11.83
CA ARG A 84 11.62 7.74 -11.52
C ARG A 84 12.07 8.83 -12.49
N SER A 85 13.37 8.86 -12.82
CA SER A 85 13.89 9.84 -13.78
C SER A 85 13.23 9.67 -15.15
N ARG A 86 13.07 8.43 -15.65
CA ARG A 86 12.37 8.12 -16.90
C ARG A 86 10.90 8.57 -16.88
N VAL A 87 10.17 8.28 -15.80
CA VAL A 87 8.76 8.69 -15.64
C VAL A 87 8.64 10.22 -15.66
N LEU A 88 9.52 10.92 -14.94
CA LEU A 88 9.48 12.39 -14.87
C LEU A 88 9.87 13.03 -16.20
N SER A 89 10.84 12.46 -16.91
CA SER A 89 11.31 12.97 -18.20
C SER A 89 10.49 12.52 -19.41
N SER A 90 9.47 11.68 -19.21
CA SER A 90 8.61 11.20 -20.29
C SER A 90 8.00 12.37 -21.06
N SER A 91 8.26 12.41 -22.37
CA SER A 91 7.79 13.42 -23.31
C SER A 91 6.57 12.98 -24.12
N ASP A 92 6.23 11.70 -24.05
CA ASP A 92 5.29 11.05 -24.95
C ASP A 92 4.19 10.31 -24.17
N GLY A 93 3.08 10.01 -24.87
CA GLY A 93 1.94 9.27 -24.33
C GLY A 93 1.18 9.96 -23.19
N ALA A 94 0.46 9.14 -22.42
CA ALA A 94 -0.47 9.61 -21.41
C ALA A 94 0.19 10.43 -20.30
N LEU A 95 1.46 10.14 -19.97
CA LEU A 95 2.24 10.87 -18.96
C LEU A 95 2.65 12.28 -19.43
N ALA A 96 2.88 12.50 -20.72
CA ALA A 96 3.28 13.79 -21.25
C ALA A 96 2.27 14.90 -20.93
N ARG A 97 0.98 14.53 -20.92
CA ARG A 97 -0.17 15.41 -20.64
C ARG A 97 -0.24 15.87 -19.18
N LEU A 98 0.48 15.19 -18.29
CA LEU A 98 0.53 15.52 -16.87
C LEU A 98 1.69 16.46 -16.54
N ALA A 99 1.50 17.29 -15.51
CA ALA A 99 2.60 18.05 -14.93
C ALA A 99 3.66 17.09 -14.35
N PRO A 100 4.96 17.44 -14.39
CA PRO A 100 6.01 16.57 -13.87
C PRO A 100 5.78 16.11 -12.42
N SER A 101 5.25 16.99 -11.56
CA SER A 101 4.92 16.68 -10.17
C SER A 101 3.84 15.63 -10.01
N THR A 102 2.94 15.48 -10.99
CA THR A 102 1.82 14.52 -10.96
C THR A 102 2.13 13.19 -11.67
N ARG A 103 3.07 13.18 -12.62
CA ARG A 103 3.47 11.97 -13.37
C ARG A 103 3.86 10.82 -12.45
N TRP A 104 4.70 11.14 -11.45
CA TRP A 104 5.18 10.13 -10.50
C TRP A 104 4.05 9.55 -9.64
N SER A 105 3.13 10.38 -9.16
CA SER A 105 2.00 9.90 -8.35
C SER A 105 1.04 9.01 -9.16
N ALA A 106 0.74 9.40 -10.40
CA ALA A 106 -0.06 8.60 -11.32
C ALA A 106 0.58 7.23 -11.60
N PHE A 107 1.88 7.24 -11.90
CA PHE A 107 2.67 6.03 -12.14
C PHE A 107 2.67 5.08 -10.93
N LEU A 108 2.88 5.61 -9.71
CA LEU A 108 2.89 4.80 -8.50
C LEU A 108 1.52 4.15 -8.20
N ARG A 109 0.41 4.79 -8.55
CA ARG A 109 -0.93 4.20 -8.43
C ARG A 109 -1.11 3.04 -9.39
N LEU A 110 -0.63 3.18 -10.63
CA LEU A 110 -0.62 2.07 -11.59
C LEU A 110 0.30 0.92 -11.17
N ALA A 111 1.48 1.24 -10.63
CA ALA A 111 2.40 0.26 -10.06
C ALA A 111 1.78 -0.51 -8.88
N THR A 112 0.97 0.16 -8.06
CA THR A 112 0.23 -0.47 -6.96
C THR A 112 -0.80 -1.47 -7.49
N TYR A 113 -1.51 -1.13 -8.57
CA TYR A 113 -2.39 -2.07 -9.27
C TYR A 113 -1.60 -3.26 -9.85
N GLN A 114 -0.45 -3.00 -10.47
CA GLN A 114 0.40 -4.07 -11.02
C GLN A 114 0.91 -5.03 -9.93
N LEU A 115 1.25 -4.51 -8.74
CA LEU A 115 1.58 -5.32 -7.58
C LEU A 115 0.41 -6.19 -7.14
N GLU A 116 -0.80 -5.64 -7.08
CA GLU A 116 -2.03 -6.39 -6.78
C GLU A 116 -2.26 -7.52 -7.80
N VAL A 117 -2.09 -7.25 -9.09
CA VAL A 117 -2.18 -8.25 -10.16
C VAL A 117 -1.13 -9.35 -9.98
N TRP A 118 0.13 -8.98 -9.70
CA TRP A 118 1.19 -9.94 -9.42
C TRP A 118 0.83 -10.86 -8.25
N LEU A 119 0.42 -10.27 -7.11
CA LEU A 119 0.08 -11.03 -5.91
C LEU A 119 -1.16 -11.92 -6.10
N SER A 120 -2.17 -11.45 -6.84
CA SER A 120 -3.43 -12.17 -7.02
C SER A 120 -3.43 -13.20 -8.16
N ARG A 121 -2.58 -13.04 -9.17
CA ARG A 121 -2.56 -13.93 -10.36
C ARG A 121 -1.27 -14.73 -10.51
N VAL A 122 -0.13 -14.15 -10.16
CA VAL A 122 1.19 -14.80 -10.31
C VAL A 122 1.59 -15.54 -9.04
N CYS A 123 1.44 -14.91 -7.87
CA CYS A 123 1.71 -15.55 -6.58
C CYS A 123 0.58 -16.49 -6.13
N ALA A 124 -0.64 -16.31 -6.65
CA ALA A 124 -1.73 -17.21 -6.37
C ALA A 124 -1.41 -18.61 -6.93
N ARG A 125 -1.12 -19.54 -6.01
CA ARG A 125 -0.87 -20.96 -6.34
C ARG A 125 -2.06 -21.54 -7.11
N ASP A 126 -1.85 -22.16 -8.25
CA ASP A 126 -2.80 -23.19 -8.69
C ASP A 126 -2.70 -24.35 -7.69
N GLY A 127 -3.82 -24.98 -7.35
CA GLY A 127 -3.88 -26.14 -6.43
C GLY A 127 -3.07 -27.36 -6.90
N SER A 128 -2.40 -27.26 -8.04
CA SER A 128 -1.55 -28.28 -8.65
C SER A 128 -0.07 -27.87 -8.62
N HIS A 129 0.80 -28.87 -8.41
CA HIS A 129 2.26 -28.85 -8.59
C HIS A 129 3.15 -28.56 -7.36
N GLY A 130 4.26 -29.29 -7.29
CA GLY A 130 5.07 -29.55 -6.09
C GLY A 130 5.99 -28.43 -5.58
N PRO A 131 6.77 -28.72 -4.52
CA PRO A 131 7.59 -27.76 -3.77
C PRO A 131 8.97 -27.54 -4.42
N GLY A 132 9.52 -26.32 -4.28
CA GLY A 132 10.97 -26.07 -4.40
C GLY A 132 11.46 -25.20 -5.57
N SER A 133 10.61 -24.72 -6.48
CA SER A 133 11.04 -23.86 -7.60
C SER A 133 10.09 -22.71 -7.94
N LYS A 134 9.10 -22.45 -7.06
CA LYS A 134 7.95 -21.58 -7.35
C LYS A 134 8.20 -20.10 -7.05
N TRP A 135 8.92 -19.80 -5.96
CA TRP A 135 9.15 -18.42 -5.54
C TRP A 135 10.09 -17.67 -6.47
N GLU A 136 11.25 -18.25 -6.80
CA GLU A 136 12.21 -17.66 -7.75
C GLU A 136 11.56 -17.35 -9.11
N ARG A 137 10.65 -18.22 -9.58
CA ARG A 137 9.84 -17.95 -10.78
C ARG A 137 8.87 -16.79 -10.59
N GLY A 138 8.25 -16.68 -9.41
CA GLY A 138 7.40 -15.54 -9.06
C GLY A 138 8.17 -14.23 -9.03
N VAL A 139 9.36 -14.22 -8.42
CA VAL A 139 10.28 -13.08 -8.39
C VAL A 139 10.79 -12.73 -9.80
N ALA A 140 11.08 -13.74 -10.62
CA ALA A 140 11.42 -13.52 -12.03
C ALA A 140 10.28 -12.85 -12.81
N ALA A 141 9.03 -13.13 -12.43
CA ALA A 141 7.81 -12.56 -12.98
C ALA A 141 7.33 -11.29 -12.24
N LEU A 142 8.17 -10.66 -11.39
CA LEU A 142 7.84 -9.42 -10.71
C LEU A 142 8.34 -8.21 -11.53
N PRO A 143 7.45 -7.35 -12.07
CA PRO A 143 7.86 -6.09 -12.71
C PRO A 143 8.63 -5.18 -11.75
N VAL A 144 9.53 -4.33 -12.27
CA VAL A 144 10.38 -3.46 -11.42
C VAL A 144 9.55 -2.39 -10.69
N GLU A 145 8.47 -1.95 -11.33
CA GLU A 145 7.49 -1.00 -10.82
C GLU A 145 6.72 -1.59 -9.64
N ALA A 146 6.23 -2.83 -9.81
CA ALA A 146 5.60 -3.60 -8.73
C ALA A 146 6.57 -3.86 -7.57
N ALA A 147 7.86 -4.12 -7.86
CA ALA A 147 8.87 -4.29 -6.83
C ALA A 147 9.12 -3.01 -6.02
N LEU A 148 9.11 -1.83 -6.68
CA LEU A 148 9.23 -0.54 -6.03
C LEU A 148 8.11 -0.31 -5.01
N VAL A 149 6.86 -0.54 -5.41
CA VAL A 149 5.72 -0.33 -4.50
C VAL A 149 5.67 -1.41 -3.40
N TRP A 150 6.11 -2.64 -3.67
CA TRP A 150 6.24 -3.65 -2.62
C TRP A 150 7.32 -3.29 -1.60
N TRP A 151 8.49 -2.84 -2.08
CA TRP A 151 9.54 -2.27 -1.23
C TRP A 151 8.98 -1.16 -0.33
N ALA A 152 8.24 -0.23 -0.91
CA ALA A 152 7.63 0.86 -0.16
C ALA A 152 6.55 0.41 0.83
N TRP A 153 5.77 -0.61 0.48
CA TRP A 153 4.73 -1.18 1.33
C TRP A 153 5.31 -1.82 2.60
N MET A 154 6.43 -2.55 2.50
CA MET A 154 7.09 -3.13 3.68
C MET A 154 7.72 -2.09 4.60
N VAL A 155 8.26 -1.02 4.01
CA VAL A 155 9.03 0.01 4.72
C VAL A 155 8.13 1.14 5.24
N GLY A 156 6.92 1.28 4.69
CA GLY A 156 5.98 2.36 4.93
C GLY A 156 5.41 2.45 6.36
N ALA A 157 4.46 3.36 6.55
CA ALA A 157 3.91 3.71 7.86
C ALA A 157 3.22 2.50 8.52
N GLY A 158 3.89 1.91 9.50
CA GLY A 158 3.51 0.66 10.15
C GLY A 158 4.63 -0.39 10.19
N GLY A 159 5.69 -0.19 9.39
CA GLY A 159 6.86 -1.05 9.30
C GLY A 159 6.51 -2.50 9.01
N ALA A 160 7.38 -3.41 9.46
CA ALA A 160 7.21 -4.85 9.33
C ALA A 160 5.86 -5.33 9.92
N SER A 161 5.38 -4.70 11.00
CA SER A 161 4.09 -5.06 11.62
C SER A 161 2.88 -4.74 10.75
N GLY A 162 2.81 -3.55 10.15
CA GLY A 162 1.69 -3.16 9.28
C GLY A 162 1.70 -3.94 7.98
N TYR A 163 2.90 -4.17 7.41
CA TYR A 163 3.07 -5.04 6.25
C TYR A 163 2.62 -6.48 6.53
N GLU A 164 3.07 -7.07 7.64
CA GLU A 164 2.72 -8.44 7.98
C GLU A 164 1.22 -8.58 8.29
N GLU A 165 0.59 -7.57 8.89
CA GLU A 165 -0.86 -7.50 9.04
C GLU A 165 -1.58 -7.48 7.69
N ASP A 166 -1.15 -6.64 6.75
CA ASP A 166 -1.74 -6.58 5.41
C ASP A 166 -1.55 -7.88 4.63
N VAL A 167 -0.36 -8.49 4.69
CA VAL A 167 -0.10 -9.80 4.07
C VAL A 167 -1.07 -10.85 4.63
N ARG A 168 -1.31 -10.83 5.95
CA ARG A 168 -2.28 -11.72 6.59
C ARG A 168 -3.72 -11.40 6.19
N ARG A 169 -4.10 -10.12 6.07
CA ARG A 169 -5.46 -9.70 5.68
C ARG A 169 -5.79 -10.15 4.26
N CYS A 170 -4.94 -9.76 3.33
CA CYS A 170 -5.19 -9.90 1.89
C CYS A 170 -5.01 -11.35 1.42
N TRP A 171 -4.04 -12.07 1.99
CA TRP A 171 -3.70 -13.43 1.55
C TRP A 171 -3.98 -14.51 2.59
N GLY A 172 -4.56 -14.17 3.75
CA GLY A 172 -4.85 -15.12 4.81
C GLY A 172 -5.66 -16.32 4.34
N ARG A 173 -6.65 -16.16 3.45
CA ARG A 173 -7.46 -17.28 2.92
C ARG A 173 -6.65 -18.24 2.03
N GLU A 174 -5.83 -17.69 1.15
CA GLU A 174 -5.03 -18.46 0.20
C GLU A 174 -3.80 -19.09 0.86
N LEU A 175 -3.17 -18.37 1.79
CA LEU A 175 -2.12 -18.87 2.70
C LEU A 175 -2.68 -19.96 3.65
N ARG A 176 -3.92 -19.82 4.16
CA ARG A 176 -4.61 -20.83 5.00
C ARG A 176 -4.88 -22.15 4.28
N ARG A 177 -5.32 -22.13 3.02
CA ARG A 177 -5.58 -23.37 2.25
C ARG A 177 -4.30 -24.14 1.90
N LYS A 178 -3.14 -23.49 1.85
CA LYS A 178 -1.93 -24.02 1.22
C LYS A 178 -0.75 -24.21 2.17
N LEU A 179 -0.90 -23.85 3.44
CA LEU A 179 0.11 -24.07 4.49
C LEU A 179 -0.43 -24.87 5.71
N PRO A 180 -1.17 -25.99 5.55
CA PRO A 180 -1.29 -26.92 6.67
C PRO A 180 0.04 -27.66 6.81
N GLY A 181 0.92 -27.19 7.71
CA GLY A 181 2.06 -27.99 8.21
C GLY A 181 3.47 -27.45 8.00
N THR A 182 3.68 -26.32 7.33
CA THR A 182 5.00 -25.66 7.33
C THR A 182 5.00 -24.55 8.36
N GLY A 183 5.72 -24.71 9.48
CA GLY A 183 5.83 -23.72 10.54
C GLY A 183 6.35 -22.35 10.08
N GLY A 184 5.45 -21.49 9.61
CA GLY A 184 5.56 -20.03 9.79
C GLY A 184 6.48 -19.22 8.88
N LYS A 185 6.81 -19.65 7.65
CA LYS A 185 7.58 -18.81 6.70
C LYS A 185 6.76 -18.55 5.43
N SER A 186 6.02 -17.44 5.40
CA SER A 186 5.47 -16.91 4.15
C SER A 186 6.61 -16.43 3.26
N GLU A 187 6.62 -16.80 1.98
CA GLU A 187 7.63 -16.33 1.00
C GLU A 187 7.56 -14.81 0.80
N LEU A 188 6.43 -14.18 1.15
CA LEU A 188 6.25 -12.73 1.16
C LEU A 188 6.84 -12.06 2.40
N ARG A 189 7.30 -12.81 3.42
CA ARG A 189 7.80 -12.22 4.67
C ARG A 189 9.13 -11.48 4.48
N ASP A 190 9.95 -11.92 3.54
CA ASP A 190 11.22 -11.27 3.21
C ASP A 190 11.16 -10.72 1.79
N PHE A 191 11.82 -9.59 1.58
CA PHE A 191 12.00 -9.03 0.25
C PHE A 191 13.18 -9.69 -0.46
N PRO A 192 13.01 -10.19 -1.69
CA PRO A 192 14.06 -10.89 -2.44
C PRO A 192 15.03 -9.88 -3.11
N VAL A 193 15.68 -9.03 -2.31
CA VAL A 193 16.51 -7.92 -2.82
C VAL A 193 17.65 -8.40 -3.72
N VAL A 194 18.32 -9.50 -3.34
CA VAL A 194 19.46 -10.05 -4.09
C VAL A 194 18.98 -10.64 -5.42
N ASP A 195 17.98 -11.52 -5.38
CA ASP A 195 17.44 -12.17 -6.59
C ASP A 195 16.89 -11.14 -7.59
N LEU A 196 16.25 -10.09 -7.09
CA LEU A 196 15.71 -9.02 -7.91
C LEU A 196 16.82 -8.22 -8.59
N VAL A 197 17.89 -7.88 -7.89
CA VAL A 197 19.03 -7.16 -8.46
C VAL A 197 19.77 -8.02 -9.46
N ASP A 198 20.01 -9.29 -9.16
CA ASP A 198 20.65 -10.21 -10.10
C ASP A 198 19.82 -10.35 -11.39
N ARG A 199 18.50 -10.25 -11.31
CA ARG A 199 17.63 -10.18 -12.50
C ARG A 199 17.82 -8.88 -13.27
N LEU A 200 17.73 -7.73 -12.59
CA LEU A 200 17.76 -6.41 -13.22
C LEU A 200 19.12 -6.11 -13.85
N GLU A 201 20.21 -6.61 -13.27
CA GLU A 201 21.56 -6.46 -13.78
C GLU A 201 21.96 -7.57 -14.77
N GLY A 202 21.03 -8.44 -15.16
CA GLY A 202 21.26 -9.50 -16.15
C GLY A 202 22.23 -10.60 -15.68
N ARG A 203 22.44 -10.73 -14.37
CA ARG A 203 23.26 -11.79 -13.76
C ARG A 203 22.52 -13.12 -13.66
N LEU A 204 21.19 -13.08 -13.62
CA LEU A 204 20.37 -14.28 -13.83
C LEU A 204 20.44 -14.74 -15.30
N SER A 205 20.35 -16.05 -15.52
CA SER A 205 20.30 -16.58 -16.88
C SER A 205 19.16 -15.93 -17.68
N THR A 206 19.42 -15.58 -18.94
CA THR A 206 18.44 -14.95 -19.85
C THR A 206 17.14 -15.77 -19.94
N LEU A 207 17.26 -17.09 -19.79
CA LEU A 207 16.13 -18.03 -19.74
C LEU A 207 15.21 -17.81 -18.52
N VAL A 208 15.76 -17.46 -17.34
CA VAL A 208 14.95 -17.19 -16.14
C VAL A 208 14.16 -15.90 -16.31
N ALA A 209 14.79 -14.83 -16.80
CA ALA A 209 14.11 -13.57 -17.06
C ALA A 209 12.99 -13.73 -18.12
N LEU A 210 13.27 -14.44 -19.22
CA LEU A 210 12.28 -14.73 -20.25
C LEU A 210 11.10 -15.56 -19.71
N ARG A 211 11.39 -16.60 -18.91
CA ARG A 211 10.34 -17.41 -18.26
C ARG A 211 9.51 -16.60 -17.27
N GLY A 212 10.10 -15.63 -16.58
CA GLY A 212 9.38 -14.69 -15.72
C GLY A 212 8.35 -13.88 -16.50
N ARG A 213 8.77 -13.27 -17.61
CA ARG A 213 7.86 -12.54 -18.51
C ARG A 213 6.76 -13.43 -19.09
N GLN A 214 7.12 -14.62 -19.57
CA GLN A 214 6.13 -15.58 -20.08
C GLN A 214 5.14 -16.03 -19.00
N LEU A 215 5.60 -16.20 -17.76
CA LEU A 215 4.73 -16.54 -16.64
C LEU A 215 3.75 -15.40 -16.33
N TRP A 216 4.23 -14.15 -16.35
CA TRP A 216 3.37 -12.98 -16.23
C TRP A 216 2.29 -13.00 -17.31
N GLU A 217 2.68 -12.99 -18.59
CA GLU A 217 1.76 -12.97 -19.73
C GLU A 217 0.73 -14.12 -19.65
N ALA A 218 1.18 -15.34 -19.33
CA ALA A 218 0.31 -16.50 -19.20
C ALA A 218 -0.69 -16.41 -18.04
N LYS A 219 -0.35 -15.70 -16.95
CA LYS A 219 -1.19 -15.57 -15.74
C LYS A 219 -2.06 -14.33 -15.74
N THR A 220 -1.59 -13.25 -16.35
CA THR A 220 -2.26 -11.96 -16.29
C THR A 220 -3.04 -11.65 -17.55
N GLY A 221 -2.80 -12.37 -18.66
CA GLY A 221 -3.40 -12.09 -19.95
C GLY A 221 -2.89 -10.74 -20.47
N ASP A 222 -3.81 -9.81 -20.68
CA ASP A 222 -3.54 -8.51 -21.32
C ASP A 222 -2.89 -7.47 -20.39
N ALA A 223 -2.58 -7.81 -19.14
CA ALA A 223 -1.91 -6.85 -18.24
C ALA A 223 -0.47 -6.58 -18.72
N ALA A 224 -0.11 -5.31 -18.88
CA ALA A 224 1.22 -4.94 -19.35
C ALA A 224 2.32 -5.33 -18.35
N TRP A 225 3.43 -5.81 -18.91
CA TRP A 225 4.66 -6.08 -18.17
C TRP A 225 5.41 -4.78 -17.85
N ASP A 226 5.59 -3.88 -18.83
CA ASP A 226 6.22 -2.58 -18.68
C ASP A 226 5.12 -1.49 -18.63
N LEU A 227 5.03 -0.79 -17.50
CA LEU A 227 4.03 0.26 -17.33
C LEU A 227 4.35 1.53 -18.12
N LEU A 228 5.61 1.79 -18.43
CA LEU A 228 5.97 2.91 -19.29
C LEU A 228 5.51 2.65 -20.72
N GLU A 229 5.70 1.43 -21.23
CA GLU A 229 5.18 1.01 -22.55
C GLU A 229 3.65 1.12 -22.60
N MET A 230 2.94 0.68 -21.55
CA MET A 230 1.48 0.87 -21.46
C MET A 230 1.07 2.35 -21.49
N LEU A 231 1.85 3.22 -20.84
CA LEU A 231 1.57 4.65 -20.75
C LEU A 231 2.00 5.45 -21.98
N GLU A 232 2.68 4.83 -22.95
CA GLU A 232 2.89 5.41 -24.28
C GLU A 232 1.57 5.52 -25.06
N ASP A 233 0.60 4.64 -24.78
CA ASP A 233 -0.76 4.71 -25.34
C ASP A 233 -1.61 5.76 -24.59
N ASP A 234 -2.02 6.80 -25.33
CA ASP A 234 -2.89 7.86 -24.83
C ASP A 234 -4.30 7.37 -24.45
N GLU A 235 -4.74 6.23 -24.98
CA GLU A 235 -6.04 5.63 -24.74
C GLU A 235 -5.97 4.44 -23.78
N ALA A 236 -4.84 4.24 -23.09
CA ALA A 236 -4.67 3.14 -22.16
C ALA A 236 -5.81 3.06 -21.13
N ARG A 237 -6.40 1.87 -21.03
CA ARG A 237 -7.56 1.59 -20.17
C ARG A 237 -7.25 0.52 -19.14
N MET A 238 -8.08 0.48 -18.12
CA MET A 238 -8.10 -0.63 -17.18
C MET A 238 -9.51 -1.09 -16.86
N TRP A 239 -9.60 -2.36 -16.52
CA TRP A 239 -10.83 -2.99 -16.13
C TRP A 239 -11.10 -2.82 -14.63
N VAL A 240 -12.29 -2.34 -14.29
CA VAL A 240 -12.77 -2.15 -12.91
C VAL A 240 -14.21 -2.65 -12.81
N GLU A 241 -14.52 -3.40 -11.77
CA GLU A 241 -15.89 -3.81 -11.48
C GLU A 241 -16.69 -2.67 -10.82
N CYS A 242 -17.88 -2.38 -11.33
CA CYS A 242 -18.72 -1.34 -10.75
C CYS A 242 -19.23 -1.78 -9.36
N PRO A 243 -19.00 -1.01 -8.28
CA PRO A 243 -19.37 -1.41 -6.93
C PRO A 243 -20.90 -1.41 -6.68
N TRP A 244 -21.67 -0.85 -7.61
CA TRP A 244 -23.11 -0.71 -7.52
C TRP A 244 -23.86 -1.84 -8.25
N CYS A 245 -23.46 -2.18 -9.48
CA CYS A 245 -24.13 -3.18 -10.30
C CYS A 245 -23.31 -4.44 -10.55
N GLY A 246 -22.01 -4.44 -10.24
CA GLY A 246 -21.09 -5.55 -10.49
C GLY A 246 -20.65 -5.71 -11.94
N GLU A 247 -21.05 -4.80 -12.83
CA GLU A 247 -20.67 -4.88 -14.25
C GLU A 247 -19.22 -4.42 -14.44
N GLY A 248 -18.48 -5.13 -15.30
CA GLY A 248 -17.13 -4.74 -15.68
C GLY A 248 -17.13 -3.45 -16.49
N CYS A 249 -16.27 -2.50 -16.11
CA CYS A 249 -16.13 -1.20 -16.73
C CYS A 249 -14.69 -1.01 -17.20
N GLU A 250 -14.49 -0.68 -18.47
CA GLU A 250 -13.19 -0.20 -18.96
C GLU A 250 -13.09 1.30 -18.75
N LEU A 251 -12.15 1.72 -17.90
CA LEU A 251 -11.95 3.09 -17.50
C LEU A 251 -10.60 3.59 -18.03
N PRO A 252 -10.51 4.84 -18.50
CA PRO A 252 -9.23 5.43 -18.89
C PRO A 252 -8.30 5.53 -17.68
N LEU A 253 -7.02 5.18 -17.89
CA LEU A 253 -5.99 5.30 -16.84
C LEU A 253 -5.78 6.75 -16.43
N LEU A 254 -5.65 7.64 -17.41
CA LEU A 254 -5.43 9.07 -17.24
C LEU A 254 -6.37 9.83 -18.16
N THR A 255 -6.93 10.94 -17.67
CA THR A 255 -7.76 11.81 -18.51
C THR A 255 -7.26 13.25 -18.51
N PRO A 256 -7.52 14.04 -19.56
CA PRO A 256 -7.20 15.47 -19.57
C PRO A 256 -7.84 16.23 -18.39
N ASN A 257 -9.00 15.77 -17.94
CA ASN A 257 -9.76 16.36 -16.82
C ASN A 257 -9.29 15.89 -15.43
N ARG A 258 -8.26 15.05 -15.36
CA ARG A 258 -7.71 14.48 -14.12
C ARG A 258 -8.71 13.65 -13.31
N THR A 259 -9.50 12.85 -14.01
CA THR A 259 -10.51 11.95 -13.44
C THR A 259 -10.28 10.48 -13.78
N GLY A 260 -9.21 10.15 -14.50
CA GLY A 260 -8.82 8.78 -14.80
C GLY A 260 -8.49 7.98 -13.55
N PHE A 261 -8.38 6.66 -13.69
CA PHE A 261 -8.15 5.78 -12.54
C PHE A 261 -6.87 6.11 -11.76
N CYS A 262 -5.83 6.56 -12.43
CA CYS A 262 -4.56 6.94 -11.80
C CYS A 262 -4.54 8.41 -11.33
N ASP A 263 -5.54 9.23 -11.69
CA ASP A 263 -5.59 10.65 -11.33
C ASP A 263 -6.04 10.87 -9.87
N THR A 264 -5.57 11.93 -9.22
CA THR A 264 -5.91 12.21 -7.82
C THR A 264 -7.41 12.29 -7.57
N SER A 265 -8.17 12.85 -8.51
CA SER A 265 -9.63 13.05 -8.43
C SER A 265 -10.42 12.02 -9.24
N PHE A 266 -10.02 10.74 -9.16
CA PHE A 266 -10.67 9.64 -9.89
C PHE A 266 -12.19 9.67 -9.77
N TYR A 267 -12.83 9.70 -10.92
CA TYR A 267 -14.27 9.71 -11.07
C TYR A 267 -14.64 9.12 -12.42
N ALA A 268 -15.53 8.14 -12.43
CA ALA A 268 -16.10 7.58 -13.65
C ALA A 268 -17.60 7.29 -13.48
N PRO A 269 -18.47 7.70 -14.41
CA PRO A 269 -19.84 7.20 -14.43
C PRO A 269 -19.85 5.73 -14.87
N CYS A 270 -20.69 4.90 -14.23
CA CYS A 270 -20.91 3.55 -14.70
C CYS A 270 -21.58 3.58 -16.09
N PRO A 271 -21.05 2.86 -17.10
CA PRO A 271 -21.58 2.87 -18.46
C PRO A 271 -22.94 2.16 -18.57
N VAL A 272 -23.32 1.36 -17.57
CA VAL A 272 -24.61 0.65 -17.54
C VAL A 272 -25.75 1.66 -17.35
N PRO A 273 -26.66 1.82 -18.33
CA PRO A 273 -27.71 2.85 -18.28
C PRO A 273 -28.65 2.72 -17.09
N THR A 274 -28.88 1.50 -16.61
CA THR A 274 -29.73 1.22 -15.44
C THR A 274 -29.05 1.53 -14.12
N CYS A 275 -27.72 1.55 -14.08
CA CYS A 275 -26.97 1.87 -12.87
C CYS A 275 -26.84 3.40 -12.71
N ASN A 276 -26.25 4.08 -13.71
CA ASN A 276 -26.00 5.53 -13.72
C ASN A 276 -25.43 6.09 -12.39
N ARG A 277 -24.58 5.32 -11.72
CA ARG A 277 -23.89 5.70 -10.48
C ARG A 277 -22.44 6.04 -10.76
N SER A 278 -21.87 6.91 -9.93
CA SER A 278 -20.45 7.26 -9.99
C SER A 278 -19.59 6.20 -9.29
N ILE A 279 -18.51 5.83 -9.96
CA ILE A 279 -17.40 5.03 -9.45
C ILE A 279 -16.31 6.01 -9.02
N THR A 280 -15.98 5.97 -7.74
CA THR A 280 -14.89 6.72 -7.10
C THR A 280 -14.02 5.77 -6.27
N ARG A 281 -12.83 6.21 -5.84
CA ARG A 281 -11.96 5.39 -4.98
C ARG A 281 -12.64 5.01 -3.69
N GLU A 282 -13.39 5.95 -3.12
CA GLU A 282 -14.17 5.74 -1.91
C GLU A 282 -15.21 4.64 -2.12
N THR A 283 -15.99 4.68 -3.22
CA THR A 283 -16.98 3.62 -3.48
C THR A 283 -16.35 2.25 -3.72
N LEU A 284 -15.18 2.20 -4.38
CA LEU A 284 -14.45 0.95 -4.56
C LEU A 284 -13.91 0.43 -3.22
N GLY A 285 -13.37 1.30 -2.37
CA GLY A 285 -12.92 0.95 -1.03
C GLY A 285 -14.05 0.44 -0.13
N ILE A 286 -15.24 1.05 -0.20
CA ILE A 286 -16.42 0.55 0.54
C ILE A 286 -16.89 -0.79 -0.03
N SER A 287 -16.94 -0.97 -1.35
CA SER A 287 -17.28 -2.28 -1.96
C SER A 287 -16.36 -3.37 -1.43
N ARG A 288 -15.07 -3.06 -1.40
CA ARG A 288 -14.05 -3.94 -0.86
C ARG A 288 -14.26 -4.23 0.64
N LEU A 289 -14.59 -3.22 1.46
CA LEU A 289 -14.95 -3.43 2.86
C LEU A 289 -16.14 -4.40 2.98
N LEU A 290 -17.16 -4.22 2.15
CA LEU A 290 -18.32 -5.11 2.14
C LEU A 290 -17.93 -6.53 1.72
N GLU A 291 -17.13 -6.70 0.67
CA GLU A 291 -16.62 -8.01 0.23
C GLU A 291 -15.80 -8.69 1.33
N ASP A 292 -14.82 -7.99 1.91
CA ASP A 292 -13.97 -8.49 2.98
C ASP A 292 -14.80 -8.86 4.23
N CYS A 293 -15.83 -8.07 4.57
CA CYS A 293 -16.68 -8.32 5.74
C CYS A 293 -17.80 -9.33 5.51
N LEU A 294 -18.37 -9.43 4.30
CA LEU A 294 -19.57 -10.23 4.02
C LEU A 294 -19.27 -11.59 3.41
N ASP A 295 -18.09 -11.76 2.81
CA ASP A 295 -17.60 -13.10 2.53
C ASP A 295 -17.65 -13.93 3.81
N GLU A 296 -18.19 -15.14 3.72
CA GLU A 296 -18.38 -16.00 4.88
C GLU A 296 -17.04 -16.21 5.60
N CYS A 297 -16.85 -15.52 6.73
CA CYS A 297 -15.96 -16.01 7.77
C CYS A 297 -16.49 -17.42 8.06
N PRO A 298 -15.71 -18.50 7.80
CA PRO A 298 -16.17 -19.82 8.11
C PRO A 298 -16.55 -19.78 9.58
N ALA A 299 -17.84 -19.96 9.87
CA ALA A 299 -18.26 -20.17 11.24
C ALA A 299 -17.31 -21.23 11.79
N PRO A 300 -16.67 -21.01 12.96
CA PRO A 300 -15.71 -21.96 13.50
C PRO A 300 -16.32 -23.35 13.36
N ARG A 301 -15.67 -24.21 12.58
CA ARG A 301 -16.26 -25.47 12.09
C ARG A 301 -16.50 -26.50 13.19
N GLU A 302 -16.24 -26.13 14.43
CA GLU A 302 -16.85 -26.72 15.61
C GLU A 302 -17.45 -25.56 16.39
N ARG A 303 -18.71 -25.70 16.83
CA ARG A 303 -19.21 -24.91 17.95
C ARG A 303 -18.28 -25.21 19.12
N VAL A 304 -17.22 -24.42 19.30
CA VAL A 304 -16.58 -24.32 20.60
C VAL A 304 -17.72 -23.91 21.52
N PRO A 305 -18.11 -24.72 22.52
CA PRO A 305 -19.23 -24.36 23.39
C PRO A 305 -18.82 -23.12 24.19
N TRP A 306 -19.16 -21.94 23.69
CA TRP A 306 -18.98 -20.71 24.44
C TRP A 306 -20.01 -20.74 25.56
N GLU A 307 -19.56 -20.76 26.81
CA GLU A 307 -20.46 -20.61 27.94
C GLU A 307 -20.98 -19.17 27.95
N GLU A 308 -22.27 -18.96 28.24
CA GLU A 308 -22.91 -17.64 28.43
C GLU A 308 -22.10 -16.74 29.40
N ARG A 309 -21.31 -17.38 30.27
CA ARG A 309 -20.36 -16.77 31.20
C ARG A 309 -19.25 -15.97 30.52
N ASP A 310 -18.68 -16.46 29.41
CA ASP A 310 -17.59 -15.78 28.69
C ASP A 310 -18.09 -14.51 27.99
N ARG A 311 -19.34 -14.54 27.49
CA ARG A 311 -20.02 -13.37 26.92
C ARG A 311 -20.30 -12.31 27.99
N GLN A 312 -20.84 -12.71 29.13
CA GLN A 312 -21.13 -11.80 30.24
C GLN A 312 -19.86 -11.24 30.90
N ASP A 313 -18.77 -12.02 30.99
CA ASP A 313 -17.48 -11.54 31.48
C ASP A 313 -16.82 -10.54 30.52
N TRP A 314 -17.06 -10.68 29.21
CA TRP A 314 -16.64 -9.69 28.22
C TRP A 314 -17.44 -8.39 28.33
N GLU A 315 -18.78 -8.46 28.35
CA GLU A 315 -19.67 -7.28 28.48
C GLU A 315 -19.41 -6.50 29.78
N ARG A 316 -19.09 -7.19 30.89
CA ARG A 316 -18.70 -6.54 32.15
C ARG A 316 -17.36 -5.82 32.08
N ARG A 317 -16.39 -6.33 31.32
CA ARG A 317 -15.02 -5.80 31.26
C ARG A 317 -14.80 -4.81 30.12
N GLN A 318 -15.71 -4.74 29.16
CA GLN A 318 -15.70 -3.74 28.09
C GLN A 318 -15.70 -2.33 28.67
N ARG A 319 -16.40 -2.09 29.79
CA ARG A 319 -16.49 -0.77 30.45
C ARG A 319 -15.22 -0.30 31.19
N THR A 320 -14.21 -1.16 31.36
CA THR A 320 -13.00 -0.83 32.14
C THR A 320 -11.69 -0.86 31.35
N GLU A 321 -11.68 -1.39 30.12
CA GLU A 321 -10.44 -1.67 29.35
C GLU A 321 -10.53 -1.29 27.86
N GLU A 322 -11.35 -0.29 27.52
CA GLU A 322 -11.56 0.19 26.13
C GLU A 322 -10.25 0.62 25.45
N ASP A 323 -9.27 1.09 26.22
CA ASP A 323 -8.00 1.62 25.72
C ASP A 323 -6.90 0.58 25.46
N LYS A 324 -6.96 -0.59 26.13
CA LYS A 324 -5.97 -1.65 25.96
C LYS A 324 -6.37 -2.65 24.87
N VAL A 325 -7.66 -2.85 24.69
CA VAL A 325 -8.21 -3.73 23.64
C VAL A 325 -8.16 -3.06 22.27
N ALA A 326 -8.40 -1.74 22.18
CA ALA A 326 -8.19 -0.99 20.94
C ALA A 326 -6.73 -1.11 20.42
N ARG A 327 -5.72 -1.09 21.30
CA ARG A 327 -4.31 -1.29 20.92
C ARG A 327 -3.98 -2.72 20.48
N LYS A 328 -4.77 -3.71 20.89
CA LYS A 328 -4.62 -5.13 20.49
C LYS A 328 -5.41 -5.48 19.23
N LEU A 329 -6.57 -4.85 19.02
CA LEU A 329 -7.39 -4.99 17.81
C LEU A 329 -6.72 -4.39 16.58
N ILE A 330 -5.97 -3.28 16.76
CA ILE A 330 -5.20 -2.64 15.68
C ILE A 330 -4.19 -3.61 15.02
N GLY A 331 -3.73 -4.67 15.70
CA GLY A 331 -2.79 -5.64 15.12
C GLY A 331 -3.42 -6.86 14.42
N GLY A 332 -4.74 -6.87 14.21
CA GLY A 332 -5.42 -8.04 13.64
C GLY A 332 -6.82 -7.82 13.09
N SER A 333 -7.27 -6.58 12.87
CA SER A 333 -8.71 -6.30 12.86
C SER A 333 -9.50 -6.76 11.63
N LEU A 334 -8.86 -7.34 10.61
CA LEU A 334 -9.57 -7.93 9.45
C LEU A 334 -8.96 -9.24 8.93
N SER A 335 -8.07 -9.90 9.68
CA SER A 335 -7.79 -11.31 9.41
C SER A 335 -8.98 -12.13 9.92
N PHE A 336 -9.99 -12.33 9.08
CA PHE A 336 -11.23 -13.06 9.37
C PHE A 336 -11.05 -14.57 9.59
N SER A 337 -10.01 -15.02 10.29
CA SER A 337 -10.14 -16.31 10.98
C SER A 337 -9.40 -16.34 12.30
N THR A 338 -10.01 -17.09 13.21
CA THR A 338 -9.66 -17.32 14.61
C THR A 338 -8.37 -18.12 14.81
N SER A 339 -7.40 -18.03 13.91
CA SER A 339 -6.12 -18.71 14.04
C SER A 339 -4.99 -17.84 13.51
N VAL A 340 -3.99 -17.65 14.37
CA VAL A 340 -2.70 -17.02 14.10
C VAL A 340 -2.69 -15.48 14.15
N LEU A 341 -2.92 -14.95 15.35
CA LEU A 341 -2.24 -13.72 15.78
C LEU A 341 -0.82 -14.10 16.19
N ASN A 342 0.15 -13.32 15.71
CA ASN A 342 1.59 -13.32 16.01
C ASN A 342 2.31 -14.70 16.06
N PRO A 343 3.21 -15.05 15.12
CA PRO A 343 3.96 -16.31 15.19
C PRO A 343 4.85 -16.44 16.44
N SER A 344 5.19 -15.35 17.13
CA SER A 344 5.93 -15.40 18.41
C SER A 344 5.06 -15.44 19.66
N ARG A 345 3.74 -15.23 19.53
CA ARG A 345 2.77 -15.32 20.64
C ARG A 345 1.51 -16.00 20.16
N THR A 346 1.25 -17.21 20.66
CA THR A 346 -0.04 -17.88 20.45
C THR A 346 -1.18 -16.92 20.81
N ALA A 347 -2.03 -16.63 19.81
CA ALA A 347 -3.25 -15.87 20.00
C ALA A 347 -3.98 -16.44 21.21
N SER A 348 -4.22 -15.60 22.24
CA SER A 348 -5.02 -16.08 23.36
C SER A 348 -6.45 -16.31 22.87
N SER A 349 -7.17 -17.25 23.48
CA SER A 349 -8.61 -17.45 23.22
C SER A 349 -9.38 -16.12 23.29
N ARG A 350 -8.98 -15.22 24.18
CA ARG A 350 -9.53 -13.87 24.32
C ARG A 350 -9.32 -12.99 23.09
N ASP A 351 -8.13 -13.01 22.48
CA ASP A 351 -7.86 -12.19 21.30
C ASP A 351 -8.68 -12.69 20.10
N LEU A 352 -8.85 -14.01 19.97
CA LEU A 352 -9.69 -14.64 18.95
C LEU A 352 -11.18 -14.30 19.12
N VAL A 353 -11.69 -14.37 20.36
CA VAL A 353 -13.06 -13.98 20.69
C VAL A 353 -13.30 -12.50 20.39
N SER A 354 -12.36 -11.62 20.75
CA SER A 354 -12.48 -10.19 20.49
C SER A 354 -12.56 -9.88 18.99
N ALA A 355 -11.73 -10.54 18.17
CA ALA A 355 -11.76 -10.36 16.71
C ALA A 355 -13.06 -10.90 16.08
N ALA A 356 -13.55 -12.06 16.55
CA ALA A 356 -14.79 -12.65 16.07
C ALA A 356 -16.02 -11.79 16.42
N LEU A 357 -16.10 -11.28 17.65
CA LEU A 357 -17.19 -10.38 18.07
C LEU A 357 -17.13 -9.04 17.31
N THR A 358 -15.95 -8.44 17.17
CA THR A 358 -15.75 -7.22 16.37
C THR A 358 -16.21 -7.43 14.93
N THR A 359 -15.83 -8.55 14.32
CA THR A 359 -16.29 -8.95 12.98
C THR A 359 -17.81 -9.05 12.92
N GLN A 360 -18.41 -9.74 13.89
CA GLN A 360 -19.86 -9.93 13.94
C GLN A 360 -20.61 -8.61 14.09
N ASP A 361 -20.09 -7.69 14.90
CA ASP A 361 -20.67 -6.37 15.10
C ASP A 361 -20.55 -5.51 13.83
N ILE A 362 -19.39 -5.49 13.17
CA ILE A 362 -19.22 -4.85 11.85
C ILE A 362 -20.21 -5.46 10.84
N GLN A 363 -20.30 -6.79 10.76
CA GLN A 363 -21.23 -7.48 9.87
C GLN A 363 -22.69 -7.15 10.19
N ARG A 364 -23.06 -7.02 11.47
CA ARG A 364 -24.43 -6.66 11.88
C ARG A 364 -24.80 -5.28 11.36
N VAL A 365 -23.87 -4.32 11.39
CA VAL A 365 -24.07 -2.96 10.89
C VAL A 365 -24.03 -2.92 9.35
N LEU A 366 -23.12 -3.66 8.72
CA LEU A 366 -22.90 -3.60 7.26
C LEU A 366 -23.88 -4.45 6.45
N ARG A 367 -24.41 -5.57 6.97
CA ARG A 367 -25.36 -6.42 6.24
C ARG A 367 -26.63 -5.70 5.79
N PRO A 368 -27.32 -4.90 6.63
CA PRO A 368 -28.49 -4.12 6.21
C PRO A 368 -28.18 -3.02 5.19
N LEU A 369 -26.91 -2.65 5.10
CA LEU A 369 -26.38 -1.59 4.26
C LEU A 369 -25.95 -2.11 2.88
N ALA A 370 -25.54 -3.38 2.82
CA ALA A 370 -25.21 -4.09 1.59
C ALA A 370 -26.46 -4.57 0.82
N GLY A 371 -26.37 -4.52 -0.50
CA GLY A 371 -27.36 -5.06 -1.41
C GLY A 371 -27.16 -6.56 -1.64
N PRO A 372 -27.97 -7.17 -2.53
CA PRO A 372 -27.73 -8.53 -3.00
C PRO A 372 -26.29 -8.69 -3.48
N ALA A 373 -25.64 -9.81 -3.12
CA ALA A 373 -24.24 -10.11 -3.46
C ALA A 373 -23.19 -9.09 -2.94
N GLY A 374 -23.46 -8.39 -1.83
CA GLY A 374 -22.47 -7.50 -1.20
C GLY A 374 -22.33 -6.13 -1.87
N ARG A 375 -23.21 -5.78 -2.82
CA ARG A 375 -23.13 -4.53 -3.59
C ARG A 375 -23.52 -3.30 -2.79
N LEU A 376 -23.07 -2.12 -3.24
CA LEU A 376 -23.50 -0.86 -2.65
C LEU A 376 -24.98 -0.60 -2.92
N THR A 377 -25.70 -0.21 -1.87
CA THR A 377 -27.05 0.37 -2.00
C THR A 377 -26.97 1.88 -1.92
N GLY A 378 -27.99 2.61 -2.40
CA GLY A 378 -28.04 4.07 -2.29
C GLY A 378 -27.94 4.61 -0.85
N ARG A 379 -28.03 3.73 0.18
CA ARG A 379 -27.84 4.06 1.59
C ARG A 379 -26.36 4.23 1.97
N VAL A 380 -25.42 3.64 1.22
CA VAL A 380 -23.98 3.61 1.54
C VAL A 380 -23.16 4.24 0.42
N ALA A 381 -23.26 5.56 0.30
CA ALA A 381 -22.56 6.29 -0.76
C ALA A 381 -21.18 6.83 -0.33
N THR A 382 -20.86 6.84 0.97
CA THR A 382 -19.63 7.44 1.52
C THR A 382 -19.16 6.70 2.77
N LEU A 383 -17.85 6.74 3.05
CA LEU A 383 -17.21 6.21 4.25
C LEU A 383 -17.73 6.91 5.51
N ASP A 384 -18.06 8.20 5.43
CA ASP A 384 -18.67 8.94 6.55
C ASP A 384 -20.04 8.38 6.96
N LYS A 385 -20.84 7.88 5.99
CA LYS A 385 -22.10 7.19 6.32
C LYS A 385 -21.83 5.83 6.97
N VAL A 386 -20.81 5.11 6.52
CA VAL A 386 -20.39 3.85 7.14
C VAL A 386 -19.89 4.10 8.56
N GLU A 387 -19.05 5.11 8.76
CA GLU A 387 -18.52 5.55 10.05
C GLU A 387 -19.67 5.88 11.00
N ARG A 388 -20.62 6.71 10.58
CA ARG A 388 -21.80 7.04 11.39
C ARG A 388 -22.64 5.81 11.73
N ALA A 389 -22.82 4.87 10.80
CA ALA A 389 -23.55 3.63 11.07
C ALA A 389 -22.83 2.78 12.13
N LEU A 390 -21.50 2.62 12.00
CA LEU A 390 -20.68 1.88 12.97
C LEU A 390 -20.66 2.54 14.35
N PHE A 391 -20.81 3.87 14.42
CA PHE A 391 -20.92 4.61 15.67
C PHE A 391 -22.29 4.53 16.33
N THR A 392 -23.36 4.62 15.54
CA THR A 392 -24.73 4.77 16.07
C THR A 392 -25.18 3.55 16.86
N ASP A 393 -24.72 2.35 16.48
CA ASP A 393 -25.05 1.11 17.17
C ASP A 393 -24.24 0.89 18.46
N GLY A 394 -23.33 1.80 18.82
CA GLY A 394 -22.51 1.71 20.04
C GLY A 394 -21.60 0.47 20.10
N ALA A 395 -21.48 -0.26 19.00
CA ALA A 395 -20.89 -1.58 18.97
C ALA A 395 -19.35 -1.55 19.04
N LEU A 396 -18.72 -0.45 18.60
CA LEU A 396 -17.27 -0.36 18.44
C LEU A 396 -16.69 0.98 18.94
N PRO A 397 -15.51 0.98 19.57
CA PRO A 397 -14.80 2.21 19.90
C PRO A 397 -14.40 3.02 18.66
N ALA A 398 -14.44 4.36 18.77
CA ALA A 398 -14.11 5.28 17.68
C ALA A 398 -12.77 5.02 16.99
N ARG A 399 -11.77 4.68 17.79
CA ARG A 399 -10.43 4.38 17.29
C ARG A 399 -10.41 3.13 16.41
N VAL A 400 -11.21 2.12 16.74
CA VAL A 400 -11.33 0.88 15.95
C VAL A 400 -12.03 1.16 14.63
N VAL A 401 -13.15 1.90 14.67
CA VAL A 401 -13.88 2.29 13.45
C VAL A 401 -12.98 3.07 12.50
N ARG A 402 -12.31 4.11 12.97
CA ARG A 402 -11.41 4.93 12.14
C ARG A 402 -10.25 4.14 11.57
N TYR A 403 -9.65 3.24 12.36
CA TYR A 403 -8.60 2.36 11.89
C TYR A 403 -9.10 1.46 10.76
N VAL A 404 -10.20 0.74 10.97
CA VAL A 404 -10.78 -0.16 9.97
C VAL A 404 -11.09 0.61 8.69
N LEU A 405 -11.74 1.77 8.78
CA LEU A 405 -12.09 2.56 7.59
C LEU A 405 -10.85 3.14 6.88
N SER A 406 -9.78 3.46 7.61
CA SER A 406 -8.53 3.92 6.99
C SER A 406 -7.94 2.88 6.02
N CYS A 407 -8.16 1.58 6.31
CA CYS A 407 -7.71 0.46 5.48
C CYS A 407 -8.46 0.30 4.14
N TYR A 408 -9.53 1.09 3.95
CA TYR A 408 -10.41 1.05 2.77
C TYR A 408 -10.56 2.42 2.11
N THR A 409 -9.58 3.29 2.31
CA THR A 409 -9.47 4.58 1.62
C THR A 409 -9.01 4.43 0.16
N THR A 410 -8.44 3.27 -0.18
CA THR A 410 -8.01 2.91 -1.54
C THR A 410 -8.71 1.64 -2.03
N PRO A 411 -8.87 1.46 -3.35
CA PRO A 411 -9.48 0.25 -3.91
C PRO A 411 -8.61 -1.00 -3.78
N HIS A 412 -7.32 -0.84 -3.45
CA HIS A 412 -6.33 -1.92 -3.45
C HIS A 412 -6.43 -2.79 -2.20
N PRO A 413 -5.88 -4.02 -2.21
CA PRO A 413 -5.83 -4.93 -1.07
C PRO A 413 -5.14 -4.35 0.18
N PHE A 414 -4.24 -3.38 0.02
CA PHE A 414 -3.38 -2.88 1.10
C PHE A 414 -4.14 -1.94 2.06
N ALA A 415 -3.84 -1.97 3.37
CA ALA A 415 -4.43 -1.05 4.35
C ALA A 415 -3.76 0.32 4.29
N SER A 416 -2.49 0.32 3.92
CA SER A 416 -1.73 1.54 3.66
C SER A 416 -1.92 2.00 2.22
N ASP A 417 -1.91 3.32 2.01
CA ASP A 417 -1.74 3.89 0.67
C ASP A 417 -0.29 3.67 0.23
N VAL A 418 -0.06 2.53 -0.42
CA VAL A 418 1.26 2.09 -0.88
C VAL A 418 1.86 3.08 -1.88
N ALA A 419 1.05 3.67 -2.76
CA ALA A 419 1.50 4.67 -3.72
C ALA A 419 2.00 5.92 -2.98
N LEU A 420 1.30 6.37 -1.94
CA LEU A 420 1.76 7.47 -1.09
C LEU A 420 3.02 7.10 -0.30
N GLY A 421 3.13 5.86 0.19
CA GLY A 421 4.33 5.33 0.84
C GLY A 421 5.55 5.40 -0.08
N ALA A 422 5.40 4.94 -1.32
CA ALA A 422 6.45 5.00 -2.35
C ALA A 422 6.81 6.44 -2.72
N ALA A 423 5.82 7.34 -2.78
CA ALA A 423 6.07 8.76 -3.03
C ALA A 423 6.90 9.39 -1.89
N ARG A 424 6.65 9.04 -0.62
CA ARG A 424 7.44 9.55 0.52
C ARG A 424 8.90 9.09 0.48
N LEU A 425 9.14 7.85 0.05
CA LEU A 425 10.48 7.31 -0.10
C LEU A 425 11.29 7.93 -1.25
N SER A 426 10.66 8.78 -2.06
CA SER A 426 11.36 9.56 -3.08
C SER A 426 12.37 10.54 -2.48
N ALA A 427 12.11 11.08 -1.28
CA ALA A 427 13.06 11.96 -0.59
C ALA A 427 14.34 11.23 -0.17
N LEU A 428 14.23 9.95 0.21
CA LEU A 428 15.39 9.10 0.49
C LEU A 428 16.22 8.89 -0.78
N LEU A 429 15.57 8.59 -1.92
CA LEU A 429 16.26 8.44 -3.21
C LEU A 429 17.01 9.72 -3.59
N ASP A 430 16.39 10.89 -3.39
CA ASP A 430 17.00 12.18 -3.68
C ASP A 430 18.22 12.45 -2.77
N ALA A 431 18.11 12.14 -1.48
CA ALA A 431 19.20 12.28 -0.52
C ALA A 431 20.38 11.33 -0.83
N LEU A 432 20.12 10.06 -1.14
CA LEU A 432 21.16 9.09 -1.52
C LEU A 432 21.81 9.44 -2.86
N LYS A 433 21.03 9.96 -3.83
CA LYS A 433 21.55 10.46 -5.10
C LYS A 433 22.46 11.67 -4.90
N ALA A 434 22.04 12.64 -4.07
CA ALA A 434 22.84 13.82 -3.74
C ALA A 434 24.14 13.45 -3.00
N ALA A 435 24.12 12.38 -2.18
CA ALA A 435 25.30 11.83 -1.54
C ALA A 435 26.22 11.03 -2.48
N GLY A 436 25.81 10.76 -3.72
CA GLY A 436 26.57 9.96 -4.69
C GLY A 436 26.46 8.45 -4.50
N TRP A 437 25.62 7.97 -3.58
CA TRP A 437 25.52 6.53 -3.26
C TRP A 437 24.80 5.72 -4.34
N LEU A 438 23.99 6.38 -5.17
CA LEU A 438 23.27 5.75 -6.28
C LEU A 438 24.04 5.82 -7.61
N VAL A 439 25.33 6.18 -7.57
CA VAL A 439 26.20 6.12 -8.76
C VAL A 439 26.48 4.64 -9.08
N PRO A 440 26.32 4.20 -10.35
CA PRO A 440 26.59 2.82 -10.74
C PRO A 440 27.99 2.37 -10.29
N GLY A 441 28.07 1.23 -9.60
CA GLY A 441 29.32 0.67 -9.12
C GLY A 441 29.88 1.27 -7.82
N PHE A 442 29.24 2.29 -7.22
CA PHE A 442 29.67 2.91 -5.97
C PHE A 442 30.00 1.87 -4.89
N ALA A 443 29.08 0.93 -4.64
CA ALA A 443 29.21 -0.11 -3.62
C ALA A 443 30.33 -1.14 -3.91
N HIS A 444 30.92 -1.12 -5.11
CA HIS A 444 32.05 -1.97 -5.50
C HIS A 444 33.40 -1.24 -5.47
N THR A 445 33.40 0.08 -5.25
CA THR A 445 34.62 0.85 -5.00
C THR A 445 35.14 0.60 -3.58
N GLU A 446 36.42 0.88 -3.34
CA GLU A 446 37.00 0.81 -1.99
C GLU A 446 36.35 1.81 -1.05
N GLU A 447 36.22 3.06 -1.48
CA GLU A 447 35.52 4.12 -0.74
C GLU A 447 34.07 3.73 -0.41
N GLY A 448 33.32 3.22 -1.38
CA GLY A 448 31.93 2.81 -1.15
C GLY A 448 31.79 1.67 -0.13
N ARG A 449 32.70 0.68 -0.17
CA ARG A 449 32.74 -0.38 0.85
C ARG A 449 33.00 0.18 2.25
N GLU A 450 33.99 1.06 2.39
CA GLU A 450 34.29 1.69 3.69
C GLU A 450 33.11 2.52 4.22
N VAL A 451 32.43 3.26 3.33
CA VAL A 451 31.25 4.05 3.68
C VAL A 451 30.11 3.15 4.16
N LEU A 452 29.85 2.03 3.47
CA LEU A 452 28.81 1.07 3.84
C LEU A 452 29.10 0.37 5.17
N ASP A 453 30.34 -0.08 5.38
CA ASP A 453 30.75 -0.71 6.64
C ASP A 453 30.63 0.27 7.82
N LYS A 454 31.02 1.53 7.61
CA LYS A 454 30.86 2.58 8.61
C LYS A 454 29.38 2.86 8.89
N ALA A 455 28.53 2.88 7.87
CA ALA A 455 27.08 3.07 8.04
C ALA A 455 26.46 1.92 8.85
N ALA A 456 26.83 0.66 8.56
CA ALA A 456 26.36 -0.51 9.28
C ALA A 456 26.73 -0.46 10.77
N ARG A 457 28.00 -0.15 11.08
CA ARG A 457 28.47 0.03 12.47
C ARG A 457 27.75 1.18 13.18
N ARG A 458 27.54 2.30 12.49
CA ARG A 458 26.79 3.45 13.03
C ARG A 458 25.35 3.09 13.35
N TYR A 459 24.70 2.28 12.51
CA TYR A 459 23.34 1.79 12.76
C TYR A 459 23.26 0.92 14.01
N GLU A 460 24.21 0.01 14.24
CA GLU A 460 24.25 -0.83 15.45
C GLU A 460 24.46 0.01 16.73
N LEU A 461 25.36 0.98 16.67
CA LEU A 461 25.55 1.95 17.75
C LEU A 461 24.29 2.79 17.98
N PHE A 462 23.61 3.20 16.90
CA PHE A 462 22.36 3.94 16.97
C PHE A 462 21.25 3.13 17.63
N LEU A 463 21.07 1.84 17.33
CA LEU A 463 20.11 1.00 18.03
C LEU A 463 20.41 0.92 19.54
N SER A 464 21.69 0.76 19.87
CA SER A 464 22.16 0.73 21.27
C SER A 464 21.87 2.05 21.99
N LEU A 465 22.05 3.19 21.31
CA LEU A 465 21.73 4.51 21.84
C LEU A 465 20.21 4.75 21.93
N ALA A 466 19.47 4.43 20.87
CA ALA A 466 18.02 4.61 20.79
C ALA A 466 17.30 3.86 21.89
N SER A 467 17.77 2.66 22.26
CA SER A 467 17.23 1.91 23.41
C SER A 467 17.31 2.68 24.74
N LYS A 468 18.28 3.59 24.88
CA LYS A 468 18.51 4.42 26.06
C LYS A 468 17.76 5.76 25.97
N VAL A 469 17.72 6.34 24.77
CA VAL A 469 17.21 7.71 24.51
C VAL A 469 15.74 7.75 24.08
N ALA A 470 15.10 6.60 23.77
CA ALA A 470 13.69 6.52 23.32
C ALA A 470 12.65 7.20 24.24
N LYS A 471 13.02 7.53 25.49
CA LYS A 471 12.19 8.27 26.44
C LYS A 471 12.20 9.79 26.22
N GLU A 472 13.23 10.34 25.57
CA GLU A 472 13.51 11.79 25.53
C GLU A 472 12.96 12.50 24.29
N GLY A 473 12.56 11.79 23.24
CA GLY A 473 11.94 12.38 22.05
C GLY A 473 12.36 11.71 20.74
N PRO A 474 11.87 12.21 19.59
CA PRO A 474 12.25 11.71 18.27
C PRO A 474 13.72 12.07 17.99
N ALA A 475 14.52 11.07 17.62
CA ALA A 475 15.89 11.29 17.14
C ALA A 475 15.86 11.58 15.64
N LEU A 476 16.60 12.60 15.19
CA LEU A 476 16.89 12.78 13.77
C LEU A 476 17.78 11.62 13.33
N VAL A 477 17.35 10.86 12.32
CA VAL A 477 18.14 9.74 11.80
C VAL A 477 18.90 10.21 10.55
N PRO A 478 20.25 10.11 10.56
CA PRO A 478 21.06 10.35 9.37
C PRO A 478 20.72 9.39 8.22
N VAL A 479 20.86 9.86 6.97
CA VAL A 479 20.49 9.09 5.76
C VAL A 479 21.24 7.76 5.62
N ASP A 480 22.49 7.69 6.08
CA ASP A 480 23.28 6.46 6.08
C ASP A 480 22.68 5.42 7.03
N ILE A 481 22.24 5.85 8.21
CA ILE A 481 21.57 5.01 9.21
C ILE A 481 20.18 4.58 8.70
N ASP A 482 19.42 5.50 8.11
CA ASP A 482 18.11 5.19 7.52
C ASP A 482 18.23 4.14 6.42
N CYS A 483 19.22 4.24 5.53
CA CYS A 483 19.45 3.27 4.47
C CYS A 483 19.72 1.86 5.03
N VAL A 484 20.56 1.75 6.06
CA VAL A 484 20.85 0.47 6.72
C VAL A 484 19.61 -0.06 7.44
N TRP A 485 18.89 0.81 8.15
CA TRP A 485 17.65 0.44 8.83
C TRP A 485 16.60 -0.10 7.86
N ILE A 486 16.39 0.55 6.73
CA ILE A 486 15.46 0.09 5.69
C ILE A 486 15.91 -1.25 5.13
N THR A 487 17.21 -1.43 4.88
CA THR A 487 17.77 -2.72 4.45
C THR A 487 17.49 -3.83 5.46
N HIS A 488 17.65 -3.53 6.75
CA HIS A 488 17.33 -4.45 7.83
C HIS A 488 15.84 -4.85 7.81
N MET A 489 14.94 -3.88 7.59
CA MET A 489 13.49 -4.09 7.51
C MET A 489 13.05 -5.00 6.37
N LEU A 490 13.85 -5.13 5.30
CA LEU A 490 13.57 -6.03 4.17
C LEU A 490 13.66 -7.52 4.55
N SER A 491 14.23 -7.86 5.71
CA SER A 491 14.36 -9.22 6.22
C SER A 491 13.41 -9.48 7.39
N ALA A 492 12.10 -9.27 7.18
CA ALA A 492 11.15 -9.29 8.29
C ALA A 492 11.01 -10.67 8.98
N SER A 493 11.48 -11.75 8.35
CA SER A 493 11.55 -13.08 8.97
C SER A 493 12.49 -13.16 10.17
N ARG A 494 13.40 -12.20 10.30
CA ARG A 494 14.42 -12.16 11.35
C ARG A 494 13.98 -11.47 12.64
N TYR A 495 12.85 -10.76 12.61
CA TYR A 495 12.23 -10.20 13.81
C TYR A 495 11.31 -11.27 14.44
N GLN A 496 11.52 -11.53 15.74
CA GLN A 496 10.66 -12.43 16.53
C GLN A 496 9.75 -11.63 17.46
#